data_AF-A0ABD5M0H1-F1
#
_entry.id   AF-A0ABD5M0H1-F1
#
_cell.length_a   1.000
_cell.length_b   1.000
_cell.length_c   1.000
_cell.angle_alpha   90.00
_cell.angle_beta   90.00
_cell.angle_gamma   90.00
#
_symmetry.space_group_name_H-M   'P 1'
#
loop_
_entity.id
_entity.type
_entity.pdbx_description
1 polymer ?
#
loop_
_entity_poly.entity_id
_entity_poly.type
_entity_poly.pdbx_seq_one_letter_code
_entity_poly.pdbx_strand_id
1 'polypeptide(L)'
;MLIEEIVPTIDKIGSGFSDSDTVGLVLLLFFKENLVLDKLANIRKIINNELSVKLRPEEYDELIEKDIPLWVPPYNKSKGEIINMIERVHD
;
A
#
# COMPACT_ATOMS: atom_id res chain seq x y z
N MET A 1 6.14 -15.26 -5.46
CA MET A 1 5.76 -13.92 -5.94
C MET A 1 6.92 -12.97 -5.74
N LEU A 2 7.41 -12.42 -6.84
CA LEU A 2 8.42 -11.38 -6.91
C LEU A 2 7.82 -10.03 -6.51
N ILE A 3 8.65 -9.09 -6.05
CA ILE A 3 8.20 -7.75 -5.66
C ILE A 3 7.53 -7.05 -6.84
N GLU A 4 8.10 -7.22 -8.02
CA GLU A 4 7.61 -6.68 -9.29
C GLU A 4 6.21 -7.17 -9.65
N GLU A 5 5.76 -8.29 -9.07
CA GLU A 5 4.43 -8.85 -9.31
C GLU A 5 3.38 -8.32 -8.34
N ILE A 6 3.76 -7.69 -7.22
CA ILE A 6 2.81 -7.19 -6.21
C ILE A 6 1.90 -6.12 -6.81
N VAL A 7 2.49 -5.08 -7.39
CA VAL A 7 1.73 -3.94 -7.96
C VAL A 7 0.85 -4.36 -9.13
N PRO A 8 1.33 -5.12 -10.14
CA PRO A 8 0.48 -5.63 -11.21
C PRO A 8 -0.63 -6.56 -10.71
N THR A 9 -0.41 -7.32 -9.63
CA THR A 9 -1.47 -8.18 -9.07
C THR A 9 -2.54 -7.35 -8.37
N ILE A 10 -2.17 -6.31 -7.63
CA ILE A 10 -3.11 -5.35 -7.05
C ILE A 10 -3.93 -4.68 -8.15
N ASP A 11 -3.30 -4.25 -9.25
CA ASP A 11 -3.96 -3.63 -10.40
C ASP A 11 -4.95 -4.58 -11.09
N LYS A 12 -4.55 -5.84 -11.30
CA LYS A 12 -5.44 -6.90 -11.81
C LYS A 12 -6.62 -7.17 -10.90
N ILE A 13 -6.42 -7.15 -9.58
CA ILE A 13 -7.53 -7.33 -8.62
C ILE A 13 -8.46 -6.10 -8.68
N GLY A 14 -7.91 -4.89 -8.75
CA GLY A 14 -8.69 -3.66 -8.82
C GLY A 14 -9.53 -3.53 -10.08
N SER A 15 -9.05 -4.05 -11.21
CA SER A 15 -9.74 -4.02 -12.51
C SER A 15 -10.52 -5.29 -12.85
N GLY A 16 -10.31 -6.39 -12.10
CA GLY A 16 -10.84 -7.71 -12.41
C GLY A 16 -12.24 -8.01 -11.86
N PHE A 17 -12.78 -7.16 -11.00
CA PHE A 17 -14.11 -7.33 -10.39
C PHE A 17 -14.97 -6.07 -10.55
N SER A 18 -16.27 -6.27 -10.70
CA SER A 18 -17.24 -5.20 -10.98
C SER A 18 -17.70 -4.44 -9.74
N ASP A 19 -17.56 -5.01 -8.55
CA ASP A 19 -18.00 -4.41 -7.29
C ASP A 19 -16.83 -4.21 -6.32
N SER A 20 -16.79 -3.05 -5.68
CA SER A 20 -15.69 -2.64 -4.79
C SER A 20 -15.60 -3.51 -3.52
N ASP A 21 -16.71 -4.12 -3.10
CA ASP A 21 -16.75 -5.03 -1.96
C ASP A 21 -15.90 -6.29 -2.24
N THR A 22 -16.11 -6.91 -3.41
CA THR A 22 -15.33 -8.08 -3.83
C THR A 22 -13.87 -7.73 -4.05
N VAL A 23 -13.56 -6.58 -4.68
CA VAL A 23 -12.18 -6.09 -4.82
C VAL A 23 -11.49 -6.00 -3.45
N GLY A 24 -12.17 -5.40 -2.45
CA GLY A 24 -11.63 -5.26 -1.10
C GLY A 24 -11.35 -6.61 -0.42
N LEU A 25 -12.26 -7.57 -0.54
CA LEU A 25 -12.07 -8.91 0.02
C LEU A 25 -10.94 -9.68 -0.66
N VAL A 26 -10.84 -9.60 -1.99
CA VAL A 26 -9.78 -10.28 -2.75
C VAL A 26 -8.41 -9.65 -2.48
N LEU A 27 -8.32 -8.32 -2.35
CA LEU A 27 -7.09 -7.66 -1.90
C LEU A 27 -6.66 -8.14 -0.51
N LEU A 28 -7.60 -8.25 0.43
CA LEU A 28 -7.31 -8.75 1.78
C LEU A 28 -6.84 -10.21 1.75
N LEU A 29 -7.49 -11.07 0.95
CA LEU A 29 -7.08 -12.45 0.76
C LEU A 29 -5.67 -12.53 0.18
N PHE A 30 -5.41 -11.79 -0.90
CA PHE A 30 -4.10 -11.72 -1.54
C PHE A 30 -3.00 -11.29 -0.57
N PHE A 31 -3.25 -10.24 0.24
CA PHE A 31 -2.30 -9.77 1.25
C PHE A 31 -1.97 -10.83 2.28
N LYS A 32 -2.98 -11.59 2.74
CA LYS A 32 -2.81 -12.65 3.73
C LYS A 32 -2.09 -13.87 3.16
N GLU A 33 -2.54 -14.42 2.04
CA GLU A 33 -1.98 -15.65 1.47
C GLU A 33 -0.54 -15.45 0.99
N ASN A 34 -0.21 -14.25 0.51
CA ASN A 34 1.10 -13.97 -0.05
C ASN A 34 2.05 -13.24 0.89
N LEU A 35 1.65 -12.98 2.14
CA LEU A 35 2.43 -12.24 3.14
C LEU A 35 2.98 -10.92 2.57
N VAL A 36 2.12 -10.17 1.86
CA VAL A 36 2.53 -8.99 1.09
C VAL A 36 3.14 -7.94 2.00
N LEU A 37 2.49 -7.66 3.14
CA LEU A 37 2.96 -6.66 4.10
C LEU A 37 4.32 -7.04 4.70
N ASP A 38 4.56 -8.31 5.02
CA ASP A 38 5.84 -8.78 5.55
C ASP A 38 6.96 -8.62 4.54
N LYS A 39 6.69 -8.93 3.27
CA LYS A 39 7.65 -8.71 2.17
C LYS A 39 8.00 -7.23 2.04
N LEU A 40 7.00 -6.36 1.99
CA LEU A 40 7.19 -4.91 1.91
C LEU A 40 7.95 -4.36 3.12
N ALA A 41 7.65 -4.83 4.33
CA ALA A 41 8.36 -4.45 5.54
C ALA A 41 9.85 -4.86 5.49
N ASN A 42 10.14 -6.07 5.04
CA ASN A 42 11.52 -6.55 4.88
C ASN A 42 12.30 -5.74 3.85
N ILE A 43 11.67 -5.41 2.71
CA ILE A 43 12.30 -4.59 1.67
C ILE A 43 12.59 -3.19 2.20
N ARG A 44 11.62 -2.55 2.87
CA ARG A 44 11.81 -1.24 3.50
C ARG A 44 13.00 -1.27 4.46
N LYS A 45 13.12 -2.31 5.28
CA LYS A 45 14.25 -2.49 6.19
C LYS A 45 15.59 -2.60 5.45
N ILE A 46 15.67 -3.39 4.39
CA ILE A 46 16.89 -3.54 3.58
C ILE A 46 17.27 -2.20 2.94
N ILE A 47 16.31 -1.52 2.31
CA ILE A 47 16.53 -0.22 1.68
C ILE A 47 17.01 0.81 2.71
N ASN A 48 16.37 0.89 3.87
CA ASN A 48 16.78 1.82 4.93
C ASN A 48 18.22 1.56 5.41
N ASN A 49 18.60 0.30 5.56
CA ASN A 49 19.97 -0.06 5.94
C ASN A 49 20.99 0.29 4.84
N GLU A 50 20.65 0.07 3.58
CA GLU A 50 21.53 0.42 2.46
C GLU A 50 21.68 1.93 2.30
N LEU A 51 20.60 2.68 2.49
CA LEU A 51 20.58 4.14 2.42
C LEU A 51 21.35 4.77 3.58
N SER A 52 21.22 4.25 4.80
CA SER A 52 21.94 4.79 5.96
C SER A 52 23.46 4.63 5.88
N VAL A 53 23.95 3.68 5.07
CA VAL A 53 25.39 3.50 4.79
C VAL A 53 25.88 4.43 3.67
N LYS A 54 25.01 4.78 2.71
CA LYS A 54 25.39 5.51 1.48
C LYS A 54 25.16 7.02 1.57
N LEU A 55 24.23 7.45 2.42
CA LEU A 55 23.86 8.85 2.57
C LEU A 55 24.45 9.43 3.85
N ARG A 56 24.72 10.74 3.85
CA ARG A 56 24.94 11.46 5.11
C ARG A 56 23.63 11.49 5.90
N PRO A 57 23.69 11.59 7.25
CA PRO A 57 22.49 11.63 8.08
C PRO A 57 21.45 12.64 7.61
N GLU A 58 21.89 13.84 7.20
CA GLU A 58 20.99 14.92 6.77
C GLU A 58 20.28 14.59 5.44
N GLU A 59 20.97 13.92 4.51
CA GLU A 59 20.41 13.50 3.22
C GLU A 59 19.45 12.32 3.39
N TYR A 60 19.72 11.45 4.35
CA TYR A 60 18.84 10.36 4.73
C TYR A 60 17.57 10.91 5.41
N ASP A 61 17.72 11.83 6.36
CA ASP A 61 16.62 12.47 7.06
C ASP A 61 15.73 13.22 6.07
N GLU A 62 16.28 14.07 5.19
CA GLU A 62 15.48 14.74 4.14
C GLU A 62 14.72 13.77 3.22
N LEU A 63 15.27 12.58 2.94
CA LEU A 63 14.65 11.59 2.08
C LEU A 63 13.49 10.85 2.79
N ILE A 64 13.63 10.57 4.08
CA ILE A 64 12.62 9.87 4.89
C ILE A 64 11.57 10.84 5.46
N GLU A 65 11.95 12.08 5.72
CA GLU A 65 11.10 13.16 6.25
C GLU A 65 10.36 13.93 5.16
N LYS A 66 10.48 13.55 3.89
CA LYS A 66 9.55 14.06 2.87
C LYS A 66 8.13 13.83 3.37
N ASP A 67 7.45 14.93 3.68
CA ASP A 67 6.08 14.98 4.19
C ASP A 67 5.13 14.40 3.14
N ILE A 68 5.06 13.06 3.09
CA ILE A 68 3.98 12.34 2.44
C ILE A 68 2.86 12.34 3.48
N PRO A 69 1.72 13.01 3.21
CA PRO A 69 0.60 13.00 4.12
C PRO A 69 0.24 11.56 4.46
N LEU A 70 0.37 11.20 5.74
CA LEU A 70 0.02 9.86 6.19
C LEU A 70 -1.48 9.68 5.95
N TRP A 71 -1.85 8.77 5.07
CA TRP A 71 -3.25 8.42 4.89
C TRP A 71 -3.79 7.79 6.17
N VAL A 72 -4.80 8.41 6.75
CA VAL A 72 -5.45 7.94 7.98
C VAL A 72 -6.65 7.08 7.60
N PRO A 73 -6.72 5.81 8.07
CA PRO A 73 -7.89 4.99 7.83
C PRO A 73 -9.17 5.65 8.36
N PRO A 74 -10.29 5.58 7.63
CA PRO A 74 -11.53 6.25 8.01
C PRO A 74 -12.27 5.49 9.14
N TYR A 75 -11.65 5.38 10.32
CA TYR A 75 -12.12 4.59 11.47
C TYR A 75 -13.54 4.96 11.94
N ASN A 76 -13.96 6.19 11.69
CA ASN A 76 -15.26 6.73 12.09
C ASN A 76 -16.33 6.67 10.98
N LYS A 77 -16.05 6.00 9.85
CA LYS A 77 -16.96 5.89 8.70
C LYS A 77 -17.65 4.53 8.67
N SER A 78 -18.93 4.55 8.30
CA SER A 78 -19.68 3.34 8.00
C SER A 78 -19.21 2.69 6.69
N LYS A 79 -19.54 1.41 6.50
CA LYS A 79 -19.25 0.69 5.25
C LYS A 79 -19.75 1.45 4.01
N GLY A 80 -21.00 1.94 4.06
CA GLY A 80 -21.59 2.68 2.94
C GLY A 80 -20.87 4.01 2.66
N GLU A 81 -20.41 4.72 3.70
CA GLU A 81 -19.60 5.93 3.51
C GLU A 81 -18.25 5.61 2.87
N ILE A 82 -17.61 4.50 3.25
CA ILE A 82 -16.33 4.07 2.67
C ILE A 82 -16.51 3.71 1.19
N ILE A 83 -17.59 2.99 0.83
CA ILE A 83 -17.91 2.68 -0.58
C ILE A 83 -18.10 3.97 -1.39
N ASN A 84 -18.91 4.91 -0.89
CA ASN A 84 -19.10 6.21 -1.54
C ASN A 84 -17.79 6.99 -1.70
N MET A 85 -16.86 6.86 -0.73
CA MET A 85 -15.53 7.46 -0.86
C MET A 85 -14.74 6.82 -2.01
N ILE A 86 -14.79 5.49 -2.16
CA ILE A 86 -14.11 4.77 -3.24
C ILE A 86 -14.67 5.17 -4.61
N GLU A 87 -15.98 5.20 -4.77
CA GLU A 87 -16.64 5.55 -6.04
C GLU A 87 -16.30 6.98 -6.49
N ARG A 88 -16.23 7.93 -5.55
CA ARG A 88 -15.88 9.33 -5.84
C ARG A 88 -14.42 9.57 -6.21
N VAL A 89 -13.51 8.62 -5.95
CA VAL A 89 -12.11 8.74 -6.41
C VAL A 89 -12.01 8.50 -7.92
N HIS A 90 -13.04 7.91 -8.54
CA HIS A 90 -13.06 7.53 -9.95
C HIS A 90 -13.91 8.47 -10.85
N ASP A 91 -14.48 9.55 -10.31
CA ASP A 91 -15.12 10.66 -11.03
C ASP A 91 -14.16 11.85 -11.22
#